data_AF-A0A925UCS0-F1
#
_entry.id   AF-A0A925UCS0-F1
#
_cell.length_a   1.000
_cell.length_b   1.000
_cell.length_c   1.000
_cell.angle_alpha   90.00
_cell.angle_beta   90.00
_cell.angle_gamma   90.00
#
_symmetry.space_group_name_H-M   'P 1'
#
loop_
_entity.id
_entity.type
_entity.pdbx_description
1 polymer ?
#
loop_
_entity_poly.entity_id
_entity_poly.type
_entity_poly.pdbx_seq_one_letter_code
_entity_poly.pdbx_strand_id
1 'polypeptide(L)'
;MNILDWLVGQALPTWSRTGVDTSAGGFFEQIDLQGGAVEAPRRTRVVARQIYVFATAERRGWLPGADALVDHGLRFLRDRLRLPDGTFVSSALPDGSPVDAEFDLYEQAFALFALASARRGRADREALCSEALALLDALRARWAHPHMGFEESEPRSLPLRSNPHMHLLEAALAWAEISEGRALQAWEAFADELAALCLSHFISPASGAVHEQFDGDWRPIPGAGGELVEPGHQFEWAWLLMRWASRGARPEALTAAQRLIACGAVPPRAPRAGPRGWPRASAARPLSTDDPARPARRPRPVSVANHRRTA
;
A
#
# COMPACT_ATOMS: atom_id res chain seq x y z
N MET A 1 18.92 14.31 -20.31
CA MET A 1 18.08 13.13 -20.12
C MET A 1 16.85 13.57 -19.35
N ASN A 2 15.68 13.58 -19.98
CA ASN A 2 14.44 13.88 -19.25
C ASN A 2 14.02 12.66 -18.41
N ILE A 3 13.02 12.82 -17.53
CA ILE A 3 12.60 11.73 -16.64
C ILE A 3 12.08 10.50 -17.41
N LEU A 4 11.44 10.70 -18.57
CA LEU A 4 10.93 9.61 -19.39
C LEU A 4 12.07 8.85 -20.08
N ASP A 5 13.09 9.55 -20.59
CA ASP A 5 14.28 8.92 -21.17
C ASP A 5 15.00 8.05 -20.14
N TRP A 6 15.13 8.54 -18.90
CA TRP A 6 15.71 7.78 -17.80
C TRP A 6 14.86 6.57 -17.43
N LEU A 7 13.54 6.76 -17.29
CA LEU A 7 12.59 5.69 -16.95
C LEU A 7 12.65 4.56 -17.98
N VAL A 8 12.54 4.89 -19.27
CA VAL A 8 12.46 3.91 -20.36
C VAL A 8 13.84 3.33 -20.70
N GLY A 9 14.88 4.15 -20.71
CA GLY A 9 16.22 3.74 -21.11
C GLY A 9 17.04 3.06 -20.02
N GLN A 10 16.75 3.32 -18.74
CA GLN A 10 17.56 2.84 -17.62
C GLN A 10 16.74 2.09 -16.57
N ALA A 11 15.72 2.73 -16.00
CA ALA A 11 15.01 2.15 -14.86
C ALA A 11 14.20 0.90 -15.24
N LEU A 12 13.32 0.98 -16.25
CA LEU A 12 12.49 -0.14 -16.70
C LEU A 12 13.34 -1.36 -17.09
N PRO A 13 14.39 -1.25 -17.92
CA PRO A 13 15.24 -2.40 -18.26
C PRO A 13 15.99 -3.00 -17.06
N THR A 14 16.33 -2.18 -16.05
CA THR A 14 17.00 -2.66 -14.84
C THR A 14 16.03 -3.48 -13.99
N TRP A 15 14.84 -2.94 -13.72
CA TRP A 15 13.82 -3.63 -12.93
C TRP A 15 13.22 -4.85 -13.64
N SER A 16 13.13 -4.83 -14.98
CA SER A 16 12.65 -5.98 -15.76
C SER A 16 13.62 -7.16 -15.83
N ARG A 17 14.89 -6.95 -15.47
CA ARG A 17 15.93 -8.00 -15.48
C ARG A 17 16.33 -8.38 -14.06
N THR A 18 16.88 -7.43 -13.32
CA THR A 18 17.40 -7.69 -11.97
C THR A 18 16.29 -7.69 -10.92
N GLY A 19 15.25 -6.87 -11.11
CA GLY A 19 14.14 -6.77 -10.17
C GLY A 19 13.17 -7.96 -10.18
N VAL A 20 13.32 -8.89 -11.12
CA VAL A 20 12.42 -10.04 -11.29
C VAL A 20 13.06 -11.28 -10.70
N ASP A 21 12.37 -11.93 -9.77
CA ASP A 21 12.78 -13.25 -9.30
C ASP A 21 12.17 -14.33 -10.20
N THR A 22 12.96 -14.80 -11.16
CA THR A 22 12.57 -15.88 -12.08
C THR A 22 12.70 -17.27 -11.48
N SER A 23 13.35 -17.41 -10.31
CA SER A 23 13.56 -18.70 -9.64
C SER A 23 12.42 -19.03 -8.70
N ALA A 24 12.05 -18.12 -7.80
CA ALA A 24 11.01 -18.35 -6.81
C ALA A 24 9.73 -17.53 -7.04
N GLY A 25 9.75 -16.60 -7.99
CA GLY A 25 8.59 -15.79 -8.36
C GLY A 25 8.50 -14.46 -7.62
N GLY A 26 7.63 -13.59 -8.13
CA GLY A 26 7.48 -12.23 -7.63
C GLY A 26 8.65 -11.33 -8.03
N PHE A 27 8.86 -10.27 -7.24
CA PHE A 27 9.84 -9.23 -7.54
C PHE A 27 10.68 -8.91 -6.31
N PHE A 28 11.97 -8.69 -6.54
CA PHE A 28 12.83 -8.10 -5.53
C PHE A 28 12.43 -6.65 -5.32
N GLU A 29 12.42 -6.21 -4.07
CA GLU A 29 12.11 -4.82 -3.72
C GLU A 29 13.33 -3.91 -3.72
N GLN A 30 14.53 -4.48 -3.73
CA GLN A 30 15.78 -3.78 -3.57
C GLN A 30 16.79 -4.27 -4.60
N ILE A 31 17.47 -3.32 -5.23
CA ILE A 31 18.66 -3.52 -6.05
C ILE A 31 19.75 -2.68 -5.40
N ASP A 32 20.89 -3.29 -5.10
CA ASP A 32 22.02 -2.60 -4.48
C ASP A 32 22.72 -1.64 -5.46
N LEU A 33 23.68 -0.86 -4.97
CA LEU A 33 24.42 0.10 -5.79
C LEU A 33 25.36 -0.57 -6.81
N GLN A 34 25.58 -1.88 -6.69
CA GLN A 34 26.34 -2.70 -7.63
C GLN A 34 25.44 -3.30 -8.72
N GLY A 35 24.13 -3.10 -8.64
CA GLY A 35 23.15 -3.61 -9.59
C GLY A 35 22.72 -5.05 -9.33
N GLY A 36 22.97 -5.59 -8.13
CA GLY A 36 22.53 -6.90 -7.67
C GLY A 36 21.18 -6.85 -6.96
N ALA A 37 20.35 -7.87 -7.18
CA ALA A 37 19.11 -8.03 -6.41
C ALA A 37 19.42 -8.37 -4.95
N VAL A 38 18.68 -7.77 -4.02
CA VAL A 38 18.80 -8.05 -2.59
C VAL A 38 17.59 -8.89 -2.16
N GLU A 39 17.87 -10.05 -1.54
CA GLU A 39 16.83 -10.96 -1.06
C GLU A 39 16.10 -10.40 0.17
N ALA A 40 14.77 -10.42 0.13
CA ALA A 40 13.87 -9.91 1.14
C ALA A 40 12.47 -10.52 0.97
N PRO A 41 11.61 -10.57 2.00
CA PRO A 41 10.22 -10.97 1.84
C PRO A 41 9.51 -10.19 0.73
N ARG A 42 8.66 -10.86 -0.04
CA ARG A 42 7.87 -10.25 -1.11
C ARG A 42 6.66 -9.55 -0.47
N ARG A 43 6.66 -8.22 -0.49
CA ARG A 43 5.53 -7.39 -0.01
C ARG A 43 4.46 -7.26 -1.08
N THR A 44 3.18 -7.35 -0.68
CA THR A 44 2.04 -7.22 -1.60
C THR A 44 2.08 -5.93 -2.40
N ARG A 45 2.29 -4.79 -1.75
CA ARG A 45 2.41 -3.48 -2.40
C ARG A 45 3.54 -3.41 -3.42
N VAL A 46 4.66 -4.11 -3.21
CA VAL A 46 5.77 -4.10 -4.16
C VAL A 46 5.39 -4.88 -5.41
N VAL A 47 4.83 -6.09 -5.22
CA VAL A 47 4.36 -6.92 -6.34
C VAL A 47 3.26 -6.20 -7.12
N ALA A 48 2.30 -5.61 -6.43
CA ALA A 48 1.23 -4.81 -7.00
C ALA A 48 1.75 -3.61 -7.82
N ARG A 49 2.71 -2.85 -7.27
CA ARG A 49 3.32 -1.72 -7.97
C ARG A 49 4.11 -2.15 -9.20
N GLN A 50 4.81 -3.28 -9.15
CA GLN A 50 5.51 -3.82 -10.32
C GLN A 50 4.51 -4.25 -11.40
N ILE A 51 3.38 -4.86 -11.04
CA ILE A 51 2.28 -5.15 -11.99
C ILE A 51 1.81 -3.86 -12.67
N TYR A 52 1.59 -2.78 -11.91
CA TYR A 52 1.21 -1.49 -12.49
C TYR A 52 2.28 -0.93 -13.44
N VAL A 53 3.55 -0.97 -13.04
CA VAL A 53 4.67 -0.46 -13.84
C VAL A 53 4.78 -1.23 -15.16
N PHE A 54 4.78 -2.56 -15.12
CA PHE A 54 4.90 -3.38 -16.33
C PHE A 54 3.63 -3.32 -17.20
N ALA A 55 2.44 -3.27 -16.62
CA ALA A 55 1.21 -3.07 -17.39
C ALA A 55 1.19 -1.69 -18.07
N THR A 56 1.78 -0.67 -17.43
CA THR A 56 1.96 0.64 -18.06
C THR A 56 2.98 0.59 -19.19
N ALA A 57 4.11 -0.10 -18.99
CA ALA A 57 5.14 -0.26 -20.01
C ALA A 57 4.61 -1.02 -21.24
N GLU A 58 3.82 -2.07 -21.02
CA GLU A 58 3.11 -2.82 -22.07
C GLU A 58 2.19 -1.89 -22.87
N ARG A 59 1.26 -1.19 -22.19
CA ARG A 59 0.30 -0.27 -22.82
C ARG A 59 0.96 0.84 -23.65
N ARG A 60 2.16 1.24 -23.25
CA ARG A 60 2.91 2.32 -23.90
C ARG A 60 3.91 1.83 -24.93
N GLY A 61 4.11 0.50 -25.06
CA GLY A 61 5.14 -0.07 -25.93
C GLY A 61 6.56 0.26 -25.49
N TRP A 62 6.78 0.54 -24.21
CA TRP A 62 8.08 0.96 -23.68
C TRP A 62 9.04 -0.21 -23.42
N LEU A 63 8.50 -1.40 -23.20
CA LEU A 63 9.28 -2.59 -22.87
C LEU A 63 8.69 -3.81 -23.58
N PRO A 64 9.40 -4.41 -24.56
CA PRO A 64 9.00 -5.68 -25.15
C PRO A 64 8.92 -6.79 -24.08
N GLY A 65 7.86 -7.60 -24.10
CA GLY A 65 7.64 -8.70 -23.14
C GLY A 65 7.14 -8.26 -21.76
N ALA A 66 6.69 -7.01 -21.60
CA ALA A 66 6.14 -6.53 -20.33
C ALA A 66 4.85 -7.25 -19.91
N ASP A 67 4.08 -7.77 -20.86
CA ASP A 67 2.90 -8.63 -20.63
C ASP A 67 3.26 -9.90 -19.84
N ALA A 68 4.38 -10.54 -20.16
CA ALA A 68 4.86 -11.70 -19.42
C ALA A 68 5.26 -11.37 -17.97
N LEU A 69 5.71 -10.13 -17.72
CA LEU A 69 6.02 -9.64 -16.37
C LEU A 69 4.77 -9.31 -15.57
N VAL A 70 3.73 -8.78 -16.22
CA VAL A 70 2.40 -8.61 -15.62
C VAL A 70 1.84 -9.98 -15.20
N ASP A 71 1.91 -10.96 -16.09
CA ASP A 71 1.53 -12.35 -15.84
C ASP A 71 2.30 -12.97 -14.67
N HIS A 72 3.61 -12.73 -14.62
CA HIS A 72 4.47 -13.18 -13.53
C HIS A 72 4.04 -12.61 -12.18
N GLY A 73 3.80 -11.30 -12.13
CA GLY A 73 3.34 -10.62 -10.93
C GLY A 73 1.95 -11.10 -10.49
N LEU A 74 1.00 -11.21 -11.42
CA LEU A 74 -0.36 -11.64 -11.12
C LEU A 74 -0.40 -13.08 -10.57
N ARG A 75 0.37 -14.00 -11.15
CA ARG A 75 0.47 -15.37 -10.63
C ARG A 75 0.99 -15.36 -9.20
N PHE A 76 2.08 -14.62 -8.93
CA PHE A 76 2.62 -14.56 -7.58
C PHE A 76 1.64 -13.93 -6.58
N LEU A 77 0.98 -12.83 -6.97
CA LEU A 77 -0.02 -12.15 -6.15
C LEU A 77 -1.17 -13.11 -5.75
N ARG A 78 -1.70 -13.87 -6.72
CA ARG A 78 -2.82 -14.80 -6.49
C ARG A 78 -2.40 -16.08 -5.76
N ASP A 79 -1.27 -16.67 -6.14
CA ASP A 79 -0.88 -18.01 -5.69
C ASP A 79 -0.12 -17.98 -4.36
N ARG A 80 0.55 -16.87 -4.03
CA ARG A 80 1.47 -16.76 -2.89
C ARG A 80 1.11 -15.70 -1.87
N LEU A 81 0.33 -14.69 -2.24
CA LEU A 81 0.01 -13.58 -1.34
C LEU A 81 -1.47 -13.52 -0.94
N ARG A 82 -2.35 -14.17 -1.69
CA ARG A 82 -3.78 -14.21 -1.38
C ARG A 82 -4.09 -15.21 -0.27
N LEU A 83 -4.86 -14.77 0.72
CA LEU A 83 -5.35 -15.58 1.83
C LEU A 83 -6.67 -16.28 1.47
N PRO A 84 -7.05 -17.35 2.21
CA PRO A 84 -8.29 -18.09 1.97
C PRO A 84 -9.57 -17.23 2.08
N ASP A 85 -9.54 -16.14 2.86
CA ASP A 85 -10.67 -15.22 3.00
C ASP A 85 -10.74 -14.17 1.86
N GLY A 86 -9.82 -14.25 0.90
CA GLY A 86 -9.76 -13.38 -0.27
C GLY A 86 -8.92 -12.12 -0.10
N THR A 87 -8.48 -11.79 1.11
CA THR A 87 -7.53 -10.69 1.37
C THR A 87 -6.10 -11.07 1.01
N PHE A 88 -5.16 -10.13 1.14
CA PHE A 88 -3.75 -10.33 0.83
C PHE A 88 -2.88 -10.10 2.06
N VAL A 89 -1.88 -10.96 2.28
CA VAL A 89 -0.89 -10.76 3.36
C VAL A 89 -0.06 -9.50 3.13
N SER A 90 0.50 -8.93 4.19
CA SER A 90 1.43 -7.79 4.04
C SER A 90 2.73 -8.23 3.35
N SER A 91 3.26 -9.37 3.78
CA SER A 91 4.45 -9.96 3.14
C SER A 91 4.54 -11.47 3.33
N ALA A 92 5.16 -12.12 2.35
CA ALA A 92 5.47 -13.54 2.40
C ALA A 92 6.91 -13.82 1.98
N LEU A 93 7.43 -14.97 2.40
CA LEU A 93 8.60 -15.57 1.78
C LEU A 93 8.27 -15.97 0.32
N PRO A 94 9.28 -16.21 -0.52
CA PRO A 94 9.03 -16.58 -1.92
C PRO A 94 8.19 -17.85 -2.11
N ASP A 95 8.16 -18.76 -1.14
CA ASP A 95 7.30 -19.94 -1.16
C ASP A 95 5.83 -19.66 -0.80
N GLY A 96 5.49 -18.42 -0.42
CA GLY A 96 4.16 -17.99 0.01
C GLY A 96 3.92 -18.10 1.52
N SER A 97 4.90 -18.53 2.31
CA SER A 97 4.79 -18.55 3.77
C SER A 97 4.66 -17.12 4.31
N PRO A 98 3.57 -16.76 5.01
CA PRO A 98 3.40 -15.41 5.53
C PRO A 98 4.51 -15.04 6.53
N VAL A 99 5.13 -13.89 6.34
CA VAL A 99 6.06 -13.30 7.33
C VAL A 99 5.27 -12.39 8.28
N ASP A 100 4.30 -11.68 7.72
CA ASP A 100 3.32 -10.88 8.45
C ASP A 100 1.94 -11.13 7.84
N ALA A 101 1.11 -11.84 8.60
CA ALA A 101 -0.26 -12.19 8.22
C ALA A 101 -1.29 -11.25 8.85
N GLU A 102 -0.86 -10.20 9.56
CA GLU A 102 -1.80 -9.20 10.06
C GLU A 102 -2.44 -8.46 8.88
N PHE A 103 -3.72 -8.15 9.05
CA PHE A 103 -4.45 -7.37 8.06
C PHE A 103 -3.85 -5.97 7.97
N ASP A 104 -3.51 -5.55 6.76
CA ASP A 104 -3.14 -4.17 6.45
C ASP A 104 -3.98 -3.67 5.28
N LEU A 105 -4.83 -2.69 5.55
CA LEU A 105 -5.70 -2.05 4.56
C LEU A 105 -4.91 -1.47 3.38
N TYR A 106 -3.69 -0.98 3.64
CA TYR A 106 -2.81 -0.44 2.62
C TYR A 106 -2.48 -1.48 1.55
N GLU A 107 -2.21 -2.71 1.97
CA GLU A 107 -1.84 -3.80 1.07
C GLU A 107 -3.03 -4.25 0.20
N GLN A 108 -4.25 -4.15 0.74
CA GLN A 108 -5.48 -4.44 -0.01
C GLN A 108 -5.76 -3.38 -1.08
N ALA A 109 -5.49 -2.11 -0.78
CA ALA A 109 -5.61 -1.02 -1.75
C ALA A 109 -4.69 -1.25 -2.96
N PHE A 110 -3.45 -1.67 -2.72
CA PHE A 110 -2.52 -2.02 -3.78
C PHE A 110 -2.93 -3.28 -4.55
N ALA A 111 -3.47 -4.30 -3.88
CA ALA A 111 -4.01 -5.46 -4.57
C ALA A 111 -5.15 -5.08 -5.54
N LEU A 112 -6.11 -4.25 -5.10
CA LEU A 112 -7.17 -3.73 -5.96
C LEU A 112 -6.61 -2.96 -7.17
N PHE A 113 -5.61 -2.10 -6.93
CA PHE A 113 -4.96 -1.33 -7.97
C PHE A 113 -4.20 -2.21 -8.99
N ALA A 114 -3.53 -3.27 -8.53
CA ALA A 114 -2.83 -4.21 -9.39
C ALA A 114 -3.79 -4.97 -10.30
N LEU A 115 -4.93 -5.44 -9.76
CA LEU A 115 -5.97 -6.13 -10.54
C LEU A 115 -6.56 -5.21 -11.62
N ALA A 116 -6.82 -3.93 -11.31
CA ALA A 116 -7.25 -2.95 -12.32
C ALA A 116 -6.19 -2.77 -13.40
N SER A 117 -4.94 -2.60 -12.98
CA SER A 117 -3.81 -2.30 -13.86
C SER A 117 -3.53 -3.41 -14.87
N ALA A 118 -3.67 -4.66 -14.44
CA ALA A 118 -3.43 -5.81 -15.28
C ALA A 118 -4.59 -6.10 -16.25
N ARG A 119 -5.82 -5.65 -15.98
CA ARG A 119 -7.03 -6.09 -16.71
C ARG A 119 -6.98 -5.93 -18.24
N ARG A 120 -6.35 -4.87 -18.74
CA ARG A 120 -6.43 -4.49 -20.17
C ARG A 120 -5.81 -5.56 -21.07
N GLY A 121 -6.52 -5.91 -22.15
CA GLY A 121 -5.99 -6.83 -23.17
C GLY A 121 -6.02 -8.31 -22.78
N ARG A 122 -6.48 -8.66 -21.57
CA ARG A 122 -6.47 -10.03 -21.05
C ARG A 122 -7.75 -10.79 -21.34
N ALA A 123 -7.62 -12.11 -21.52
CA ALA A 123 -8.74 -13.03 -21.64
C ALA A 123 -9.52 -13.20 -20.32
N ASP A 124 -8.82 -13.15 -19.16
CA ASP A 124 -9.41 -13.30 -17.82
C ASP A 124 -9.92 -11.98 -17.21
N ARG A 125 -10.16 -10.95 -18.03
CA ARG A 125 -10.55 -9.59 -17.58
C ARG A 125 -11.82 -9.54 -16.72
N GLU A 126 -12.77 -10.44 -16.96
CA GLU A 126 -14.01 -10.52 -16.16
C GLU A 126 -13.78 -11.24 -14.83
N ALA A 127 -12.85 -12.20 -14.79
CA ALA A 127 -12.42 -12.84 -13.54
C ALA A 127 -11.70 -11.83 -12.64
N LEU A 128 -10.82 -10.99 -13.20
CA LEU A 128 -10.16 -9.88 -12.48
C LEU A 128 -11.19 -8.89 -11.89
N CYS A 129 -12.21 -8.53 -12.66
CA CYS A 129 -13.29 -7.65 -12.19
C CYS A 129 -14.06 -8.27 -11.03
N SER A 130 -14.43 -9.55 -11.16
CA SER A 130 -15.15 -10.29 -10.13
C SER A 130 -14.31 -10.44 -8.86
N GLU A 131 -13.01 -10.70 -9.00
CA GLU A 131 -12.06 -10.82 -7.89
C GLU A 131 -11.91 -9.49 -7.12
N ALA A 132 -11.80 -8.37 -7.82
CA ALA A 132 -11.69 -7.06 -7.20
C ALA A 132 -12.97 -6.63 -6.46
N LEU A 133 -14.15 -6.89 -7.07
CA LEU A 133 -15.42 -6.64 -6.40
C LEU A 133 -15.60 -7.53 -5.17
N ALA A 134 -15.24 -8.81 -5.25
CA ALA A 134 -15.27 -9.71 -4.10
C ALA A 134 -14.33 -9.27 -2.98
N LEU A 135 -13.14 -8.75 -3.31
CA LEU A 135 -12.26 -8.15 -2.30
C LEU A 135 -12.90 -6.91 -1.69
N LEU A 136 -13.45 -5.98 -2.48
CA LEU A 136 -14.13 -4.80 -1.95
C LEU A 136 -15.30 -5.16 -1.00
N ASP A 137 -16.10 -6.16 -1.39
CA ASP A 137 -17.22 -6.64 -0.56
C ASP A 137 -16.70 -7.26 0.75
N ALA A 138 -15.62 -8.04 0.72
CA ALA A 138 -14.99 -8.58 1.92
C ALA A 138 -14.44 -7.47 2.83
N LEU A 139 -13.82 -6.43 2.24
CA LEU A 139 -13.34 -5.27 2.99
C LEU A 139 -14.49 -4.56 3.70
N ARG A 140 -15.59 -4.31 2.99
CA ARG A 140 -16.78 -3.65 3.54
C ARG A 140 -17.47 -4.48 4.62
N ALA A 141 -17.52 -5.79 4.44
CA ALA A 141 -18.20 -6.68 5.39
C ALA A 141 -17.50 -6.75 6.76
N ARG A 142 -16.18 -6.59 6.81
CA ARG A 142 -15.38 -6.84 8.02
C ARG A 142 -14.70 -5.61 8.59
N TRP A 143 -14.28 -4.66 7.74
CA TRP A 143 -13.47 -3.51 8.16
C TRP A 143 -14.12 -2.17 7.83
N ALA A 144 -15.37 -2.10 7.36
CA ALA A 144 -16.04 -0.81 7.18
C ALA A 144 -16.12 -0.06 8.50
N HIS A 145 -15.75 1.22 8.47
CA HIS A 145 -15.96 2.12 9.59
C HIS A 145 -17.46 2.44 9.72
N PRO A 146 -18.03 2.56 10.93
CA PRO A 146 -19.48 2.78 11.11
C PRO A 146 -20.04 4.04 10.43
N HIS A 147 -19.18 5.02 10.14
CA HIS A 147 -19.57 6.27 9.50
C HIS A 147 -19.20 6.35 8.02
N MET A 148 -17.92 6.12 7.68
CA MET A 148 -17.35 6.30 6.35
C MET A 148 -15.91 5.76 6.33
N GLY A 149 -15.49 5.13 5.23
CA GLY A 149 -14.16 4.54 5.11
C GLY A 149 -14.03 3.21 5.86
N PHE A 150 -12.82 2.92 6.33
CA PHE A 150 -12.47 1.64 6.94
C PHE A 150 -11.68 1.80 8.24
N GLU A 151 -11.80 0.78 9.10
CA GLU A 151 -10.95 0.55 10.25
C GLU A 151 -9.57 -0.01 9.83
N GLU A 152 -8.56 0.15 10.68
CA GLU A 152 -7.21 -0.35 10.41
C GLU A 152 -7.06 -1.86 10.65
N SER A 153 -7.88 -2.45 11.52
CA SER A 153 -7.81 -3.86 11.89
C SER A 153 -9.10 -4.35 12.58
N GLU A 154 -9.21 -5.67 12.76
CA GLU A 154 -10.24 -6.33 13.56
C GLU A 154 -9.56 -7.28 14.57
N PRO A 155 -9.62 -7.05 15.90
CA PRO A 155 -10.28 -5.94 16.60
C PRO A 155 -9.72 -4.56 16.22
N ARG A 156 -10.52 -3.52 16.42
CA ARG A 156 -10.19 -2.14 16.08
C ARG A 156 -8.84 -1.71 16.69
N SER A 157 -7.97 -1.12 15.87
CA SER A 157 -6.76 -0.44 16.30
C SER A 157 -6.76 1.03 15.88
N LEU A 158 -6.02 1.86 16.63
CA LEU A 158 -5.87 3.29 16.41
C LEU A 158 -4.38 3.65 16.31
N PRO A 159 -4.02 4.75 15.64
CA PRO A 159 -4.91 5.72 14.97
C PRO A 159 -5.44 5.25 13.62
N LEU A 160 -6.57 5.79 13.19
CA LEU A 160 -7.01 5.66 11.80
C LEU A 160 -6.14 6.52 10.88
N ARG A 161 -5.94 6.10 9.64
CA ARG A 161 -4.98 6.72 8.71
C ARG A 161 -5.63 7.16 7.41
N SER A 162 -5.27 8.36 6.93
CA SER A 162 -5.68 8.83 5.60
C SER A 162 -4.94 8.10 4.47
N ASN A 163 -3.72 7.61 4.72
CA ASN A 163 -2.87 7.01 3.69
C ASN A 163 -3.47 5.77 3.00
N PRO A 164 -3.97 4.73 3.70
CA PRO A 164 -4.66 3.61 3.02
C PRO A 164 -5.85 4.09 2.18
N HIS A 165 -6.62 5.07 2.66
CA HIS A 165 -7.77 5.65 1.97
C HIS A 165 -7.39 6.41 0.69
N MET A 166 -6.22 7.06 0.68
CA MET A 166 -5.66 7.68 -0.52
C MET A 166 -5.44 6.65 -1.64
N HIS A 167 -4.84 5.51 -1.31
CA HIS A 167 -4.59 4.45 -2.30
C HIS A 167 -5.85 3.65 -2.63
N LEU A 168 -6.84 3.57 -1.73
CA LEU A 168 -8.16 3.06 -2.09
C LEU A 168 -8.84 3.97 -3.12
N LEU A 169 -8.68 5.30 -3.00
CA LEU A 169 -9.21 6.24 -4.00
C LEU A 169 -8.48 6.07 -5.34
N GLU A 170 -7.16 5.91 -5.31
CA GLU A 170 -6.37 5.59 -6.50
C GLU A 170 -6.87 4.30 -7.19
N ALA A 171 -7.09 3.23 -6.43
CA ALA A 171 -7.62 1.97 -6.94
C ALA A 171 -9.04 2.10 -7.48
N ALA A 172 -9.93 2.80 -6.76
CA ALA A 172 -11.30 3.02 -7.18
C ALA A 172 -11.37 3.82 -8.50
N LEU A 173 -10.56 4.87 -8.64
CA LEU A 173 -10.47 5.63 -9.89
C LEU A 173 -9.91 4.79 -11.04
N ALA A 174 -8.90 3.95 -10.79
CA ALA A 174 -8.36 3.05 -11.81
C ALA A 174 -9.39 2.03 -12.31
N TRP A 175 -10.23 1.50 -11.41
CA TRP A 175 -11.34 0.63 -11.79
C TRP A 175 -12.47 1.39 -12.51
N ALA A 176 -12.86 2.57 -12.03
CA ALA A 176 -13.88 3.39 -12.67
C ALA A 176 -13.49 3.84 -14.10
N GLU A 177 -12.20 3.86 -14.44
CA GLU A 177 -11.73 4.14 -15.81
C GLU A 177 -11.94 2.99 -16.79
N ILE A 178 -12.06 1.75 -16.30
CA ILE A 178 -12.07 0.54 -17.14
C ILE A 178 -13.32 -0.32 -16.97
N SER A 179 -14.16 -0.02 -15.99
CA SER A 179 -15.42 -0.70 -15.70
C SER A 179 -16.59 -0.07 -16.44
N GLU A 180 -17.66 -0.86 -16.60
CA GLU A 180 -18.92 -0.44 -17.21
C GLU A 180 -20.12 -0.93 -16.36
N GLY A 181 -21.32 -0.41 -16.64
CA GLY A 181 -22.56 -0.86 -16.02
C GLY A 181 -22.54 -0.80 -14.49
N ARG A 182 -22.97 -1.89 -13.83
CA ARG A 182 -23.05 -1.96 -12.36
C ARG A 182 -21.68 -1.92 -11.68
N ALA A 183 -20.65 -2.48 -12.31
CA ALA A 183 -19.29 -2.44 -11.76
C ALA A 183 -18.79 -0.98 -11.72
N LEU A 184 -19.00 -0.22 -12.80
CA LEU A 184 -18.66 1.20 -12.84
C LEU A 184 -19.34 1.97 -11.71
N GLN A 185 -20.65 1.79 -11.54
CA GLN A 185 -21.43 2.44 -10.49
C GLN A 185 -20.88 2.14 -9.08
N ALA A 186 -20.48 0.90 -8.83
CA ALA A 186 -19.89 0.50 -7.54
C ALA A 186 -18.55 1.22 -7.27
N TRP A 187 -17.67 1.29 -8.28
CA TRP A 187 -16.37 1.96 -8.14
C TRP A 187 -16.49 3.48 -8.06
N GLU A 188 -17.43 4.09 -8.79
CA GLU A 188 -17.71 5.53 -8.69
C GLU A 188 -18.28 5.91 -7.33
N ALA A 189 -19.26 5.13 -6.82
CA ALA A 189 -19.78 5.34 -5.47
C ALA A 189 -18.69 5.18 -4.41
N PHE A 190 -17.76 4.23 -4.60
CA PHE A 190 -16.64 4.05 -3.69
C PHE A 190 -15.64 5.21 -3.75
N ALA A 191 -15.32 5.71 -4.94
CA ALA A 191 -14.49 6.90 -5.10
C ALA A 191 -15.14 8.15 -4.48
N ASP A 192 -16.46 8.32 -4.65
CA ASP A 192 -17.23 9.42 -4.06
C ASP A 192 -17.17 9.38 -2.53
N GLU A 193 -17.31 8.19 -1.91
CA GLU A 193 -17.19 8.00 -0.46
C GLU A 193 -15.81 8.43 0.05
N LEU A 194 -14.73 7.95 -0.58
CA LEU A 194 -13.35 8.23 -0.16
C LEU A 194 -12.96 9.70 -0.36
N ALA A 195 -13.40 10.31 -1.46
CA ALA A 195 -13.19 11.73 -1.70
C ALA A 195 -13.98 12.59 -0.70
N ALA A 196 -15.23 12.23 -0.40
CA ALA A 196 -16.03 12.90 0.62
C ALA A 196 -15.37 12.80 2.01
N LEU A 197 -14.82 11.64 2.37
CA LEU A 197 -14.08 11.45 3.62
C LEU A 197 -12.89 12.41 3.70
N CYS A 198 -12.12 12.51 2.62
CA CYS A 198 -10.99 13.43 2.56
C CYS A 198 -11.40 14.89 2.74
N LEU A 199 -12.41 15.34 1.98
CA LEU A 199 -12.89 16.71 2.01
C LEU A 199 -13.52 17.11 3.36
N SER A 200 -14.14 16.17 4.07
CA SER A 200 -14.86 16.44 5.33
C SER A 200 -14.01 16.24 6.58
N HIS A 201 -13.07 15.30 6.56
CA HIS A 201 -12.31 14.91 7.75
C HIS A 201 -10.80 15.05 7.61
N PHE A 202 -10.22 14.71 6.46
CA PHE A 202 -8.75 14.67 6.35
C PHE A 202 -8.14 16.05 6.18
N ILE A 203 -8.81 16.93 5.41
CA ILE A 203 -8.36 18.31 5.20
C ILE A 203 -8.70 19.13 6.42
N SER A 204 -7.68 19.55 7.16
CA SER A 204 -7.84 20.44 8.30
C SER A 204 -8.38 21.80 7.84
N PRO A 205 -9.52 22.28 8.38
CA PRO A 205 -10.04 23.60 8.04
C PRO A 205 -9.04 24.72 8.35
N ALA A 206 -8.26 24.54 9.43
CA ALA A 206 -7.29 25.52 9.93
C ALA A 206 -6.06 25.63 9.02
N SER A 207 -5.43 24.52 8.65
CA SER A 207 -4.20 24.53 7.84
C SER A 207 -4.48 24.43 6.34
N GLY A 208 -5.53 23.71 5.94
CA GLY A 208 -5.79 23.33 4.56
C GLY A 208 -5.05 22.11 4.08
N ALA A 209 -4.22 21.50 4.94
CA ALA A 209 -3.48 20.30 4.63
C ALA A 209 -4.30 19.06 4.99
N VAL A 210 -4.09 17.98 4.25
CA VAL A 210 -4.44 16.63 4.70
C VAL A 210 -3.55 16.25 5.88
N HIS A 211 -4.16 15.79 6.96
CA HIS A 211 -3.46 15.19 8.09
C HIS A 211 -3.40 13.66 7.95
N GLU A 212 -2.46 13.01 8.63
CA GLU A 212 -2.19 11.58 8.45
C GLU A 212 -2.93 10.66 9.44
N GLN A 213 -3.18 11.12 10.66
CA GLN A 213 -3.64 10.27 11.77
C GLN A 213 -4.85 10.87 12.50
N PHE A 214 -5.83 10.02 12.79
CA PHE A 214 -7.12 10.38 13.37
C PHE A 214 -7.51 9.44 14.52
N ASP A 215 -8.36 9.93 15.40
CA ASP A 215 -9.04 9.12 16.40
C ASP A 215 -10.12 8.25 15.76
N GLY A 216 -10.85 7.51 16.59
CA GLY A 216 -11.90 6.61 16.13
C GLY A 216 -13.15 7.27 15.54
N ASP A 217 -13.23 8.61 15.54
CA ASP A 217 -14.34 9.40 14.99
C ASP A 217 -13.86 10.31 13.84
N TRP A 218 -12.70 10.00 13.23
CA TRP A 218 -12.07 10.81 12.19
C TRP A 218 -11.75 12.26 12.63
N ARG A 219 -11.45 12.48 13.91
CA ARG A 219 -10.91 13.75 14.41
C ARG A 219 -9.39 13.68 14.50
N PRO A 220 -8.64 14.75 14.18
CA PRO A 220 -7.19 14.75 14.36
C PRO A 220 -6.81 14.42 15.81
N ILE A 221 -5.88 13.48 16.01
CA ILE A 221 -5.42 13.13 17.36
C ILE A 221 -4.63 14.30 17.99
N PRO A 222 -4.66 14.47 19.32
CA PRO A 222 -3.89 15.54 19.95
C PRO A 222 -2.37 15.39 19.75
N GLY A 223 -1.69 16.54 19.62
CA GLY A 223 -0.23 16.60 19.56
C GLY A 223 0.36 16.27 18.19
N ALA A 224 1.64 15.90 18.18
CA ALA A 224 2.43 15.78 16.95
C ALA A 224 1.86 14.80 15.92
N GLY A 225 1.15 13.75 16.35
CA GLY A 225 0.55 12.77 15.44
C GLY A 225 -0.59 13.35 14.60
N GLY A 226 -1.47 14.18 15.18
CA GLY A 226 -2.56 14.82 14.45
C GLY A 226 -2.16 16.15 13.80
N GLU A 227 -0.94 16.62 14.03
CA GLU A 227 -0.32 17.71 13.26
C GLU A 227 0.61 17.18 12.15
N LEU A 228 0.75 15.86 12.02
CA LEU A 228 1.58 15.23 11.01
C LEU A 228 1.02 15.52 9.62
N VAL A 229 1.88 16.08 8.77
CA VAL A 229 1.60 16.40 7.37
C VAL A 229 2.78 15.91 6.55
N GLU A 230 2.51 15.01 5.60
CA GLU A 230 3.50 14.58 4.61
C GLU A 230 3.34 15.39 3.32
N PRO A 231 4.33 16.22 2.93
CA PRO A 231 4.22 17.07 1.74
C PRO A 231 3.90 16.29 0.46
N GLY A 232 4.46 15.08 0.32
CA GLY A 232 4.18 14.19 -0.81
C GLY A 232 2.70 13.80 -0.90
N HIS A 233 2.08 13.44 0.23
CA HIS A 233 0.67 13.07 0.26
C HIS A 233 -0.25 14.25 -0.10
N GLN A 234 0.17 15.50 0.16
CA GLN A 234 -0.60 16.67 -0.28
C GLN A 234 -0.70 16.73 -1.81
N PHE A 235 0.41 16.51 -2.50
CA PHE A 235 0.42 16.47 -3.97
C PHE A 235 -0.36 15.27 -4.52
N GLU A 236 -0.26 14.10 -3.87
CA GLU A 236 -0.94 12.88 -4.31
C GLU A 236 -2.47 12.99 -4.12
N TRP A 237 -2.94 13.43 -2.96
CA TRP A 237 -4.36 13.74 -2.74
C TRP A 237 -4.87 14.81 -3.72
N ALA A 238 -4.11 15.87 -3.96
CA ALA A 238 -4.49 16.88 -4.94
C ALA A 238 -4.68 16.27 -6.34
N TRP A 239 -3.74 15.44 -6.79
CA TRP A 239 -3.82 14.76 -8.08
C TRP A 239 -5.04 13.84 -8.18
N LEU A 240 -5.31 13.05 -7.14
CA LEU A 240 -6.46 12.13 -7.10
C LEU A 240 -7.79 12.90 -7.07
N LEU A 241 -7.89 13.98 -6.29
CA LEU A 241 -9.08 14.84 -6.27
C LEU A 241 -9.33 15.52 -7.63
N MET A 242 -8.27 15.95 -8.34
CA MET A 242 -8.40 16.49 -9.69
C MET A 242 -8.89 15.42 -10.68
N ARG A 243 -8.36 14.19 -10.61
CA ARG A 243 -8.85 13.07 -11.43
C ARG A 243 -10.31 12.77 -11.14
N TRP A 244 -10.69 12.68 -9.87
CA TRP A 244 -12.08 12.50 -9.47
C TRP A 244 -13.00 13.64 -9.96
N ALA A 245 -12.55 14.90 -9.88
CA ALA A 245 -13.29 16.07 -10.35
C ALA A 245 -13.58 16.04 -11.85
N SER A 246 -12.61 15.60 -12.66
CA SER A 246 -12.75 15.49 -14.12
C SER A 246 -13.87 14.54 -14.57
N ARG A 247 -14.34 13.66 -13.68
CA ARG A 247 -15.41 12.69 -13.95
C ARG A 247 -16.81 13.20 -13.64
N GLY A 248 -16.98 14.35 -12.97
CA GLY A 248 -18.31 14.77 -12.50
C GLY A 248 -18.49 16.25 -12.18
N ALA A 249 -17.69 17.16 -12.77
CA ALA A 249 -17.82 18.61 -12.61
C ALA A 249 -17.93 19.06 -11.13
N ARG A 250 -16.91 18.70 -10.33
CA ARG A 250 -16.84 18.94 -8.88
C ARG A 250 -15.88 20.11 -8.56
N PRO A 251 -16.32 21.39 -8.60
CA PRO A 251 -15.44 22.55 -8.41
C PRO A 251 -14.80 22.61 -7.01
N GLU A 252 -15.46 22.08 -5.99
CA GLU A 252 -14.96 21.97 -4.62
C GLU A 252 -13.69 21.11 -4.55
N ALA A 253 -13.63 20.01 -5.32
CA ALA A 253 -12.47 19.14 -5.39
C ALA A 253 -11.26 19.83 -6.03
N LEU A 254 -11.48 20.65 -7.06
CA LEU A 254 -10.42 21.44 -7.69
C LEU A 254 -9.88 22.51 -6.73
N THR A 255 -10.78 23.16 -5.98
CA THR A 255 -10.41 24.16 -4.97
C THR A 255 -9.58 23.51 -3.86
N ALA A 256 -10.01 22.36 -3.35
CA ALA A 256 -9.27 21.58 -2.36
C ALA A 256 -7.89 21.16 -2.90
N ALA A 257 -7.82 20.63 -4.12
CA ALA A 257 -6.57 20.21 -4.74
C ALA A 257 -5.57 21.37 -4.89
N GLN A 258 -6.02 22.55 -5.32
CA GLN A 258 -5.16 23.74 -5.38
C GLN A 258 -4.59 24.12 -4.01
N ARG A 259 -5.41 24.04 -2.96
CA ARG A 259 -4.98 24.29 -1.58
C ARG A 259 -3.94 23.27 -1.11
N LEU A 260 -4.15 21.99 -1.42
CA LEU A 260 -3.20 20.93 -1.08
C LEU A 260 -1.87 21.08 -1.81
N ILE A 261 -1.87 21.45 -3.09
CA ILE A 261 -0.65 21.80 -3.84
C ILE A 261 0.10 22.94 -3.15
N ALA A 262 -0.62 23.98 -2.71
CA ALA A 262 0.00 25.09 -1.98
C ALA A 262 0.59 24.63 -0.64
N CYS A 263 -0.09 23.75 0.10
CA CYS A 263 0.40 23.17 1.35
C CYS A 263 1.67 22.31 1.13
N GLY A 264 1.68 21.44 0.13
CA GLY A 264 2.82 20.58 -0.19
C GLY A 264 4.05 21.35 -0.68
N ALA A 265 3.86 22.53 -1.27
CA ALA A 265 4.93 23.40 -1.70
C ALA A 265 5.61 24.20 -0.56
N VAL A 266 5.04 24.20 0.65
CA VAL A 266 5.66 24.85 1.81
C VAL A 266 6.86 24.01 2.25
N PRO A 267 8.08 24.59 2.33
CA PRO A 267 9.25 23.87 2.80
C PRO A 267 9.01 23.33 4.22
N PRO A 268 9.47 22.11 4.54
CA PRO A 268 9.38 21.61 5.91
C PRO A 268 10.05 22.62 6.85
N ARG A 269 9.32 23.06 7.89
CA ARG A 269 9.88 23.97 8.89
C ARG A 269 11.09 23.28 9.51
N ALA A 270 12.24 23.97 9.54
CA ALA A 270 13.41 23.48 10.24
C ALA A 270 13.01 23.03 11.66
N PRO A 271 13.47 21.86 12.14
CA PRO A 271 13.13 21.41 13.48
C PRO A 271 13.50 22.51 14.46
N ARG A 272 12.53 22.97 15.27
CA ARG A 272 12.80 23.89 16.37
C ARG A 272 13.91 23.27 17.19
N ALA A 273 15.02 23.98 17.36
CA ALA A 273 16.11 23.54 18.22
C ALA A 273 15.54 23.25 19.61
N GLY A 274 15.39 21.97 19.93
CA GLY A 274 15.05 21.54 21.28
C GLY A 274 16.13 22.02 22.26
N PRO A 275 15.81 22.14 23.56
CA PRO A 275 16.80 22.51 24.56
C PRO A 275 18.01 21.56 24.45
N ARG A 276 19.21 22.14 24.39
CA ARG A 276 20.48 21.42 24.22
C ARG A 276 20.60 20.37 25.32
N GLY A 277 20.48 19.09 24.97
CA GLY A 277 20.70 18.01 25.92
C GLY A 277 19.97 16.70 25.58
N TRP A 278 20.36 16.04 24.49
CA TRP A 278 20.22 14.59 24.39
C TRP A 278 21.62 13.99 24.19
N PRO A 279 22.04 12.93 24.92
CA PRO A 279 23.36 12.38 24.77
C PRO A 279 23.50 11.78 23.37
N ARG A 280 24.64 12.02 22.72
CA ARG A 280 25.00 11.36 21.47
C ARG A 280 24.93 9.85 21.69
N ALA A 281 24.10 9.16 20.92
CA ALA A 281 24.15 7.71 20.83
C ALA A 281 25.56 7.31 20.41
N SER A 282 26.24 6.59 21.30
CA SER A 282 27.52 5.93 21.03
C SER A 282 27.36 5.06 19.78
N ALA A 283 28.17 5.32 18.76
CA ALA A 283 28.28 4.46 17.60
C ALA A 283 28.51 3.01 18.05
N ALA A 284 27.59 2.12 17.69
CA ALA A 284 27.79 0.69 17.88
C ALA A 284 29.01 0.26 17.05
N ARG A 285 30.01 -0.30 17.72
CA ARG A 285 31.17 -0.92 17.07
C ARG A 285 30.72 -2.15 16.28
N PRO A 286 31.35 -2.46 15.13
CA PRO A 286 31.03 -3.65 14.36
C PRO A 286 31.40 -4.92 15.13
N LEU A 287 30.52 -5.92 15.05
CA LEU A 287 30.72 -7.24 15.62
C LEU A 287 31.91 -7.93 14.94
N SER A 288 32.95 -8.21 15.72
CA SER A 288 34.08 -9.06 15.33
C SER A 288 33.62 -10.51 15.26
N THR A 289 33.89 -11.16 14.13
CA THR A 289 33.86 -12.62 13.99
C THR A 289 35.08 -13.19 14.68
N ASP A 290 34.89 -13.83 15.85
CA ASP A 290 35.68 -14.95 16.38
C ASP A 290 35.39 -15.13 17.89
N ASP A 291 34.56 -16.13 18.26
CA ASP A 291 34.81 -17.03 19.40
C ASP A 291 33.77 -18.19 19.42
N PRO A 292 34.14 -19.44 19.77
CA PRO A 292 33.36 -20.63 19.49
C PRO A 292 32.40 -21.04 20.64
N ALA A 293 31.30 -21.66 20.22
CA ALA A 293 30.48 -22.68 20.91
C ALA A 293 30.13 -22.49 22.41
N ARG A 294 28.82 -22.31 22.68
CA ARG A 294 28.16 -22.74 23.93
C ARG A 294 26.88 -23.54 23.60
N PRO A 295 26.61 -24.64 24.32
CA PRO A 295 25.63 -25.64 23.87
C PRO A 295 24.18 -25.25 24.17
N ALA A 296 23.28 -25.69 23.30
CA ALA A 296 21.84 -25.48 23.37
C ALA A 296 21.22 -26.09 24.64
N ARG A 297 20.37 -25.31 25.33
CA ARG A 297 19.54 -25.80 26.44
C ARG A 297 18.34 -26.58 25.87
N ARG A 298 18.20 -27.84 26.30
CA ARG A 298 17.02 -28.67 26.02
C ARG A 298 15.76 -28.12 26.71
N PRO A 299 14.56 -28.24 26.10
CA PRO A 299 13.31 -27.86 26.74
C PRO A 299 12.88 -28.87 27.81
N ARG A 300 12.24 -28.39 28.87
CA ARG A 300 11.63 -29.20 29.95
C ARG A 300 10.27 -29.76 29.51
N PRO A 301 9.88 -30.97 29.95
CA PRO A 301 8.59 -31.55 29.61
C PRO A 301 7.45 -30.94 30.43
N VAL A 302 6.28 -30.80 29.79
CA VAL A 302 5.02 -30.37 30.38
C VAL A 302 4.41 -31.55 31.16
N SER A 303 4.09 -31.35 32.43
CA SER A 303 3.37 -32.31 33.27
C SER A 303 1.86 -32.20 33.01
N VAL A 304 1.23 -33.30 32.61
CA VAL A 304 -0.22 -33.46 32.49
C VAL A 304 -0.76 -33.86 33.86
N ALA A 305 -1.56 -33.00 34.50
CA ALA A 305 -2.29 -33.34 35.72
C ALA A 305 -3.65 -33.97 35.36
N ASN A 306 -3.76 -35.26 35.63
CA ASN A 306 -5.01 -36.03 35.63
C ASN A 306 -5.99 -35.49 36.68
N HIS A 307 -7.23 -35.19 36.29
CA HIS A 307 -8.36 -35.11 37.22
C HIS A 307 -9.17 -36.39 37.12
N ARG A 308 -9.03 -37.27 38.13
CA ARG A 308 -9.99 -38.32 38.44
C ARG A 308 -10.95 -37.82 39.51
N ARG A 309 -12.25 -37.99 39.23
CA ARG A 309 -13.36 -37.95 40.17
C ARG A 309 -13.20 -39.05 41.24
N THR A 310 -13.59 -38.77 42.49
CA THR A 310 -14.76 -39.34 43.21
C THR A 310 -14.58 -39.22 44.73
N ALA A 311 -15.49 -38.51 45.39
CA ALA A 311 -16.39 -39.01 46.44
C ALA A 311 -17.58 -38.04 46.52
#